data_AF-A0A8C5NM52-F1
#
_entry.id   AF-A0A8C5NM52-F1
#
_cell.length_a   1.000
_cell.length_b   1.000
_cell.length_c   1.000
_cell.angle_alpha   90.00
_cell.angle_beta   90.00
_cell.angle_gamma   90.00
#
_symmetry.space_group_name_H-M   'P 1'
#
loop_
_entity.id
_entity.type
_entity.pdbx_description
1 polymer ?
#
loop_
_entity_poly.entity_id
_entity_poly.type
_entity_poly.pdbx_seq_one_letter_code
_entity_poly.pdbx_strand_id
1 'polypeptide(L)' 'RIRDGHRERPRGWAVEKIMQDLDENGDGEVDFQEFVVLVATLTVACNTFFWENA' A
#
# COMPACT_ATOMS: atom_id res chain seq x y z
N ARG A 1 30.52 -16.18 -16.52
CA ARG A 1 29.97 -14.86 -16.14
C ARG A 1 28.46 -14.92 -16.35
N ILE A 2 27.73 -15.45 -15.36
CA ILE A 2 26.26 -15.44 -15.32
C ILE A 2 25.94 -14.88 -13.94
N ARG A 3 25.43 -13.65 -13.87
CA ARG A 3 24.87 -13.08 -12.64
C ARG A 3 23.37 -13.23 -12.80
N ASP A 4 22.80 -14.26 -12.19
CA ASP A 4 21.35 -14.38 -12.07
C ASP A 4 20.84 -13.17 -11.28
N GLY A 5 20.06 -12.34 -11.97
CA GLY A 5 19.51 -11.09 -11.47
C GLY A 5 18.31 -11.29 -10.56
N HIS A 6 18.35 -12.27 -9.64
CA HIS A 6 17.31 -12.38 -8.62
C HIS A 6 17.62 -11.35 -7.53
N ARG A 7 17.20 -10.09 -7.76
CA ARG A 7 17.23 -9.04 -6.76
C ARG A 7 16.22 -9.41 -5.68
N GLU A 8 16.66 -10.10 -4.63
CA GLU A 8 15.86 -10.26 -3.42
C GLU A 8 15.40 -8.87 -2.99
N ARG A 9 14.08 -8.66 -2.98
CA ARG A 9 13.54 -7.37 -2.58
C ARG A 9 13.93 -7.18 -1.11
N PRO A 10 14.53 -6.04 -0.73
CA PRO A 10 14.92 -5.80 0.64
C PRO A 10 13.71 -5.97 1.57
N ARG A 11 13.93 -6.45 2.79
CA ARG A 11 12.85 -6.78 3.74
C ARG A 11 11.88 -5.60 4.01
N GLY A 12 12.33 -4.36 3.78
CA GLY A 12 11.52 -3.14 3.90
C GLY A 12 10.73 -2.73 2.65
N TRP A 13 10.94 -3.36 1.50
CA TRP A 13 10.34 -2.92 0.23
C TRP A 13 8.80 -2.86 0.25
N ALA A 14 8.16 -3.80 0.96
CA ALA A 14 6.71 -3.81 1.07
C ALA A 14 6.19 -2.59 1.84
N VAL A 15 6.87 -2.22 2.93
CA VAL A 15 6.53 -1.06 3.74
C VAL A 15 6.82 0.23 3.00
N GLU A 16 7.97 0.33 2.33
CA GLU A 16 8.33 1.47 1.47
C GLU A 16 7.29 1.69 0.37
N LYS A 17 6.84 0.62 -0.28
CA LYS A 17 5.81 0.70 -1.30
C LYS A 17 4.48 1.18 -0.73
N ILE A 18 4.05 0.63 0.40
CA ILE A 18 2.81 1.05 1.06
C ILE A 18 2.89 2.54 1.45
N MET A 19 4.03 2.97 1.98
CA MET A 19 4.24 4.38 2.34
C MET A 19 4.17 5.29 1.11
N GLN A 20 4.84 4.91 0.01
CA GLN A 20 4.76 5.64 -1.26
C GLN A 20 3.35 5.66 -1.88
N ASP A 21 2.59 4.57 -1.74
CA ASP A 21 1.24 4.50 -2.27
C ASP A 21 0.24 5.34 -1.43
N LEU A 22 0.63 5.77 -0.21
CA LEU A 22 -0.20 6.56 0.72
C LEU A 22 0.16 8.05 0.78
N ASP A 23 1.42 8.39 0.56
CA ASP A 23 1.96 9.76 0.54
C ASP A 23 1.51 10.48 -0.74
N GLU A 24 0.28 11.00 -0.74
CA GLU A 24 -0.33 11.68 -1.89
C GLU A 24 0.31 13.04 -2.15
N ASN A 25 0.74 13.70 -1.08
CA ASN A 25 1.30 15.05 -1.14
C ASN A 25 2.82 15.04 -1.45
N GLY A 26 3.50 13.90 -1.28
CA GLY A 26 4.91 13.68 -1.59
C GLY A 26 5.88 14.24 -0.55
N ASP A 27 5.44 14.43 0.70
CA ASP A 27 6.27 14.97 1.79
C ASP A 27 7.11 13.90 2.51
N GLY A 28 6.87 12.63 2.21
CA GLY A 28 7.56 11.49 2.78
C GLY A 28 6.99 11.00 4.11
N GLU A 29 5.90 11.60 4.59
CA GLU A 29 5.13 11.20 5.75
C GLU A 29 3.72 10.75 5.33
N VAL A 30 2.91 10.30 6.29
CA VAL A 30 1.49 10.00 6.07
C VAL A 30 0.74 10.80 7.12
N ASP A 31 -0.02 11.78 6.67
CA ASP A 31 -0.82 12.63 7.53
C ASP A 31 -2.16 11.96 7.90
N PHE A 32 -2.94 12.64 8.75
CA PHE A 32 -4.23 12.11 9.20
C PHE A 32 -5.23 11.93 8.04
N GLN A 33 -5.21 12.81 7.04
CA GLN A 33 -6.10 12.73 5.89
C GLN A 33 -5.77 11.51 5.04
N GLU A 34 -4.48 11.30 4.73
CA GLU A 34 -3.99 10.16 3.96
C GLU A 34 -4.28 8.82 4.69
N PHE A 35 -4.13 8.78 6.01
CA PHE A 35 -4.52 7.63 6.82
C PHE A 35 -6.03 7.32 6.74
N VAL A 36 -6.88 8.35 6.83
CA VAL A 36 -8.34 8.17 6.76
C VAL A 36 -8.76 7.65 5.38
N VAL A 37 -8.13 8.11 4.30
CA VAL A 37 -8.37 7.63 2.93
C VAL A 37 -8.06 6.13 2.82
N LEU A 38 -6.96 5.66 3.40
CA LEU A 38 -6.62 4.22 3.48
C LEU A 38 -7.71 3.43 4.21
N VAL A 39 -8.08 3.87 5.41
CA VAL A 39 -9.07 3.17 6.24
C VAL A 39 -10.43 3.14 5.55
N ALA A 40 -10.85 4.24 4.93
CA ALA A 40 -12.08 4.30 4.16
C ALA A 40 -12.04 3.35 2.96
N THR A 41 -10.94 3.34 2.20
CA THR A 41 -10.76 2.46 1.04
C THR A 41 -10.79 0.98 1.45
N LEU A 42 -10.10 0.61 2.52
CA LEU A 42 -10.12 -0.76 3.05
C LEU A 42 -11.50 -1.15 3.57
N THR A 43 -12.17 -0.24 4.28
CA THR A 43 -13.54 -0.44 4.79
C THR A 43 -14.52 -0.65 3.64
N VAL A 44 -14.44 0.16 2.58
CA VAL A 44 -15.28 0.03 1.38
C VAL A 44 -14.95 -1.26 0.63
N ALA A 45 -13.68 -1.59 0.42
CA ALA A 45 -13.27 -2.84 -0.23
C ALA A 45 -13.79 -4.08 0.54
N CYS A 46 -13.75 -4.06 1.87
CA CYS A 46 -14.34 -5.09 2.70
C CYS A 46 -15.88 -5.07 2.68
N ASN A 47 -16.52 -3.91 2.53
CA ASN A 47 -17.97 -3.79 2.40
C ASN A 47 -18.47 -4.26 1.02
N THR A 48 -17.75 -3.98 -0.08
CA THR A 48 -18.07 -4.52 -1.41
C THR A 48 -17.93 -6.04 -1.46
N PHE A 49 -17.00 -6.60 -0.66
CA PHE A 49 -16.90 -8.05 -0.46
C PHE A 49 -18.17 -8.67 0.14
N PHE A 50 -18.94 -7.93 0.93
CA PHE A 50 -20.18 -8.42 1.53
C PHE A 50 -21.37 -8.41 0.57
N TRP A 51 -21.38 -7.55 -0.45
CA TRP A 51 -22.48 -7.48 -1.42
C TRP A 51 -22.25 -8.32 -2.68
N GLU A 52 -21.01 -8.66 -3.02
CA GLU A 52 -20.71 -9.58 -4.14
C GLU A 52 -20.82 -11.08 -3.77
N ASN A 53 -20.98 -11.39 -2.48
CA ASN A 53 -21.23 -12.76 -1.99
C ASN A 53 -22.68 -12.99 -1.50
N ALA A 54 -23.63 -12.12 -1.89
CA ALA A 54 -25.06 -12.23 -1.60
C ALA A 54 -25.87 -12.62 -2.84
#